data_AF-A0A2V2X7C2-F1
#
_entry.id   AF-A0A2V2X7C2-F1
#
_cell.length_a   1.000
_cell.length_b   1.000
_cell.length_c   1.000
_cell.angle_alpha   90.00
_cell.angle_beta   90.00
_cell.angle_gamma   90.00
#
_symmetry.space_group_name_H-M   'P 1'
#
loop_
_entity.id
_entity.type
_entity.pdbx_description
1 polymer ?
#
loop_
_entity_poly.entity_id
_entity_poly.type
_entity_poly.pdbx_seq_one_letter_code
_entity_poly.pdbx_strand_id
1 'polypeptide(L)'
;MMQYGNALAQYGTYQQRYPVAVSQGGIAAIPSLSKSPMIRDVWEENLEEEFNIIRSLIKDYPYVSMDTEFPGVVAKPVGNFKATHEFYYQTLRCNVNLLKMIQLGITLLNEKGEVPENCCTWQFNFRFCLTEDVYAQDSIQLLRHGGIDFDYFAQYGVEVTHFAELLISSGLVLNSDIRWLAFHAGYDFGYLMKVVCGKELPEKEDDFLQIFHSLFPCVYDIKYLLRATDLSHSLGLDHLSESLRVRRFGMAHQAGSDSLLTGHCYFKLLRDCFGSNPPVASNGVLYGLCEDASSAATPSSTTIPGGSAHAFASFTASKNTTFPSTPLNHSVKGHN
;
A
#
# COMPACT_ATOMS: atom_id res chain seq x y z
N MET A 1 36.17 -0.72 -16.98
CA MET A 1 36.70 -2.00 -17.51
C MET A 1 37.39 -2.73 -16.36
N MET A 2 36.65 -3.55 -15.62
CA MET A 2 37.17 -4.60 -14.74
C MET A 2 36.15 -5.74 -14.76
N GLN A 3 36.64 -6.92 -15.09
CA GLN A 3 35.91 -8.18 -15.23
C GLN A 3 35.59 -8.75 -13.85
N TYR A 4 34.36 -9.26 -13.68
CA TYR A 4 34.10 -10.36 -12.75
C TYR A 4 33.41 -11.47 -13.54
N GLY A 5 34.20 -12.50 -13.82
CA GLY A 5 33.74 -13.72 -14.46
C GLY A 5 33.30 -14.76 -13.44
N ASN A 6 32.32 -15.55 -13.87
CA ASN A 6 32.04 -16.93 -13.49
C ASN A 6 31.77 -17.25 -12.01
N ALA A 7 30.51 -17.01 -11.62
CA ALA A 7 29.78 -17.90 -10.72
C ALA A 7 28.46 -18.35 -11.39
N LEU A 8 28.55 -18.82 -12.64
CA LEU A 8 27.44 -19.45 -13.36
C LEU A 8 27.71 -20.96 -13.48
N ALA A 9 27.45 -21.71 -12.41
CA ALA A 9 27.31 -23.16 -12.46
C ALA A 9 26.75 -23.66 -11.12
N GLN A 10 25.42 -23.64 -10.94
CA GLN A 10 24.65 -24.72 -10.28
C GLN A 10 23.18 -24.42 -9.95
N TYR A 11 22.61 -23.27 -10.32
CA TYR A 11 21.15 -23.14 -10.35
C TYR A 11 20.65 -23.56 -11.73
N GLY A 12 20.00 -24.72 -11.77
CA GLY A 12 19.42 -25.28 -12.98
C GLY A 12 18.60 -24.23 -13.71
N THR A 13 18.71 -24.22 -15.04
CA THR A 13 17.88 -23.45 -15.94
C THR A 13 16.41 -23.58 -15.52
N TYR A 14 15.85 -22.56 -14.87
CA TYR A 14 14.41 -22.36 -14.79
C TYR A 14 13.94 -21.99 -16.21
N GLN A 15 13.89 -23.00 -17.08
CA GLN A 15 12.89 -22.99 -18.13
C GLN A 15 11.57 -23.04 -17.38
N GLN A 16 10.76 -21.98 -17.49
CA GLN A 16 9.32 -22.08 -17.25
C GLN A 16 8.83 -23.30 -18.05
N ARG A 17 8.74 -24.45 -17.38
CA ARG A 17 8.08 -25.63 -17.93
C ARG A 17 6.58 -25.37 -17.79
N TYR A 18 6.08 -24.50 -18.66
CA TYR A 18 4.68 -24.62 -19.03
C TYR A 18 4.53 -25.93 -19.80
N PRO A 19 3.57 -26.79 -19.45
CA PRO A 19 3.29 -27.96 -20.26
C PRO A 19 2.89 -27.49 -21.66
N VAL A 20 3.64 -27.92 -22.66
CA VAL A 20 3.26 -27.78 -24.08
C VAL A 20 2.01 -28.64 -24.27
N ALA A 21 0.88 -28.00 -24.56
CA ALA A 21 -0.39 -28.69 -24.73
C ALA A 21 -0.39 -29.55 -25.99
N VAL A 22 -0.70 -30.85 -25.81
CA VAL A 22 -1.40 -31.64 -26.81
C VAL A 22 -2.88 -31.28 -26.70
N SER A 23 -3.48 -30.89 -27.81
CA SER A 23 -4.87 -30.41 -27.90
C SER A 23 -5.89 -31.46 -27.46
N GLN A 24 -6.81 -31.10 -26.55
CA GLN A 24 -8.27 -31.20 -26.68
C GLN A 24 -8.96 -30.92 -25.34
N GLY A 25 -9.88 -29.95 -25.31
CA GLY A 25 -10.88 -29.79 -24.24
C GLY A 25 -10.54 -28.75 -23.15
N GLY A 26 -11.24 -27.62 -23.22
CA GLY A 26 -11.49 -26.57 -22.21
C GLY A 26 -10.58 -26.46 -20.97
N ILE A 27 -9.81 -25.37 -20.93
CA ILE A 27 -9.68 -24.37 -19.84
C ILE A 27 -9.06 -23.13 -20.50
N ALA A 28 -9.64 -21.95 -20.29
CA ALA A 28 -9.15 -20.70 -20.84
C ALA A 28 -7.77 -20.36 -20.27
N ALA A 29 -6.84 -19.97 -21.13
CA ALA A 29 -5.53 -19.47 -20.72
C ALA A 29 -5.70 -18.21 -19.86
N ILE A 30 -5.15 -18.22 -18.64
CA ILE A 30 -5.20 -17.11 -17.67
C ILE A 30 -4.38 -15.94 -18.22
N PRO A 31 -4.97 -14.76 -18.47
CA PRO A 31 -4.19 -13.56 -18.78
C PRO A 31 -3.45 -13.14 -17.51
N SER A 32 -2.12 -13.17 -17.51
CA SER A 32 -1.33 -12.49 -16.47
C SER A 32 -1.66 -11.00 -16.51
N LEU A 33 -2.13 -10.45 -15.39
CA LEU A 33 -2.50 -9.04 -15.24
C LEU A 33 -1.26 -8.14 -15.18
N SER A 34 -0.07 -8.74 -15.02
CA SER A 34 1.22 -8.06 -15.09
C SER A 34 2.12 -8.63 -16.20
N LYS A 35 2.20 -7.93 -17.34
CA LYS A 35 3.11 -8.27 -18.45
C LYS A 35 4.62 -8.15 -18.09
N SER A 36 4.95 -7.85 -16.84
CA SER A 36 6.32 -7.64 -16.36
C SER A 36 6.82 -8.92 -15.69
N PRO A 37 7.99 -9.45 -16.06
CA PRO A 37 8.58 -10.61 -15.36
C PRO A 37 8.87 -10.32 -13.88
N MET A 38 8.90 -9.05 -13.47
CA MET A 38 9.20 -8.62 -12.10
C MET A 38 8.03 -8.78 -11.13
N ILE A 39 6.79 -8.78 -11.63
CA ILE A 39 5.56 -8.85 -10.83
C ILE A 39 4.94 -10.23 -11.03
N ARG A 40 4.73 -10.97 -9.95
CA ARG A 40 4.06 -12.27 -9.97
C ARG A 40 2.67 -12.14 -9.38
N ASP A 41 1.66 -12.50 -10.18
CA ASP A 41 0.30 -12.65 -9.69
C ASP A 41 0.22 -13.89 -8.78
N VAL A 42 -0.28 -13.69 -7.57
CA VAL A 42 -0.49 -14.74 -6.57
C VAL A 42 -1.97 -14.95 -6.38
N TRP A 43 -2.40 -16.18 -6.61
CA TRP A 43 -3.75 -16.71 -6.47
C TRP A 43 -3.71 -17.86 -5.46
N GLU A 44 -4.89 -18.41 -5.13
CA GLU A 44 -4.96 -19.49 -4.13
C GLU A 44 -4.06 -20.70 -4.50
N GLU A 45 -3.98 -21.03 -5.79
CA GLU A 45 -3.26 -22.21 -6.28
C GLU A 45 -1.73 -22.15 -6.14
N ASN A 46 -1.12 -20.95 -6.15
CA ASN A 46 0.33 -20.77 -6.05
C ASN A 46 0.75 -20.03 -4.77
N LEU A 47 -0.17 -19.74 -3.86
CA LEU A 47 0.07 -18.96 -2.65
C LEU A 47 1.24 -19.49 -1.82
N GLU A 48 1.24 -20.79 -1.53
CA GLU A 48 2.29 -21.43 -0.73
C GLU A 48 3.66 -21.42 -1.42
N GLU A 49 3.69 -21.66 -2.73
CA GLU A 49 4.91 -21.64 -3.54
C GLU A 49 5.56 -20.25 -3.47
N GLU A 50 4.77 -19.21 -3.68
CA GLU A 50 5.26 -17.84 -3.68
C GLU A 50 5.72 -17.40 -2.27
N PHE A 51 5.01 -17.80 -1.21
CA PHE A 51 5.48 -17.57 0.16
C PHE A 51 6.76 -18.34 0.50
N ASN A 52 7.02 -19.52 -0.08
CA ASN A 52 8.31 -20.20 0.07
C ASN A 52 9.44 -19.37 -0.54
N ILE A 53 9.21 -18.75 -1.70
CA ILE A 53 10.20 -17.90 -2.36
C ILE A 53 10.45 -16.64 -1.51
N ILE A 54 9.40 -15.96 -1.06
CA ILE A 54 9.52 -14.78 -0.18
C ILE A 54 10.36 -15.12 1.05
N ARG A 55 10.03 -16.21 1.77
CA ARG A 55 10.79 -16.68 2.94
C ARG A 55 12.28 -16.89 2.67
N SER A 56 12.61 -17.36 1.47
CA SER A 56 14.03 -17.56 1.09
C SER A 56 14.79 -16.26 0.82
N LEU A 57 14.09 -15.16 0.52
CA LEU A 57 14.68 -13.90 0.08
C LEU A 57 14.72 -12.81 1.16
N ILE A 58 13.79 -12.81 2.12
CA ILE A 58 13.63 -11.71 3.09
C ILE A 58 14.87 -11.41 3.94
N LYS A 59 15.80 -12.36 4.08
CA LYS A 59 17.06 -12.13 4.79
C LYS A 59 18.04 -11.27 3.98
N ASP A 60 18.10 -11.49 2.67
CA ASP A 60 18.99 -10.75 1.77
C ASP A 60 18.33 -9.44 1.27
N TYR A 61 17.00 -9.39 1.28
CA TYR A 61 16.18 -8.26 0.85
C TYR A 61 15.18 -7.84 1.96
N PRO A 62 15.67 -7.26 3.07
CA PRO A 62 14.86 -6.99 4.25
C PRO A 62 13.98 -5.73 4.16
N TYR A 63 14.05 -4.96 3.06
CA TYR A 63 13.14 -3.84 2.82
C TYR A 63 11.91 -4.32 2.07
N VAL A 64 10.75 -4.10 2.65
CA VAL A 64 9.47 -4.61 2.15
C VAL A 64 8.59 -3.42 1.80
N SER A 65 8.50 -3.10 0.53
CA SER A 65 7.59 -2.07 0.05
C SER A 65 6.21 -2.64 -0.21
N MET A 66 5.16 -1.91 0.17
CA MET A 66 3.78 -2.38 0.12
C MET A 66 2.82 -1.33 -0.43
N ASP A 67 1.69 -1.81 -0.93
CA ASP A 67 0.51 -1.03 -1.28
C ASP A 67 -0.72 -1.95 -1.29
N THR A 68 -1.94 -1.44 -1.10
CA THR A 68 -3.17 -2.24 -1.16
C THR A 68 -4.23 -1.62 -2.06
N GLU A 69 -5.01 -2.48 -2.72
CA GLU A 69 -6.23 -2.08 -3.41
C GLU A 69 -7.45 -2.58 -2.64
N PHE A 70 -8.45 -1.71 -2.46
CA PHE A 70 -9.66 -2.01 -1.71
C PHE A 70 -10.84 -1.18 -2.24
N PRO A 71 -12.10 -1.51 -1.89
CA PRO A 71 -13.27 -0.95 -2.56
C PRO A 71 -13.66 0.45 -2.03
N GLY A 72 -12.67 1.27 -1.71
CA GLY A 72 -12.84 2.67 -1.30
C GLY A 72 -13.38 2.86 0.11
N VAL A 73 -14.22 3.88 0.27
CA VAL A 73 -14.80 4.34 1.54
C VAL A 73 -16.30 4.49 1.34
N VAL A 74 -17.09 3.81 2.15
CA VAL A 74 -18.57 3.77 2.06
C VAL A 74 -19.25 4.34 3.30
N ALA A 75 -18.52 4.48 4.40
CA ALA A 75 -19.05 4.94 5.68
C ALA A 75 -18.27 6.14 6.21
N LYS A 76 -18.97 7.03 6.94
CA LYS A 76 -18.37 8.07 7.77
C LYS A 76 -18.78 7.86 9.22
N PRO A 77 -17.86 7.97 10.18
CA PRO A 77 -18.21 7.82 11.58
C PRO A 77 -19.05 9.02 12.03
N VAL A 78 -20.08 8.75 12.83
CA VAL A 78 -20.93 9.79 13.44
C VAL A 78 -20.47 9.99 14.87
N GLY A 79 -20.13 11.21 15.24
CA GLY A 79 -19.67 11.53 16.59
C GLY A 79 -19.00 12.89 16.69
N ASN A 80 -18.64 13.26 17.91
CA ASN A 80 -17.83 14.45 18.19
C ASN A 80 -16.37 14.02 18.37
N PHE A 81 -15.50 14.50 17.49
CA PHE A 81 -14.06 14.22 17.51
C PHE A 81 -13.32 15.47 18.00
N LYS A 82 -12.41 15.28 18.96
CA LYS A 82 -11.67 16.41 19.56
C LYS A 82 -10.52 16.86 18.69
N ALA A 83 -9.99 15.95 17.87
CA ALA A 83 -8.89 16.19 16.97
C ALA A 83 -9.13 15.57 15.59
N THR A 84 -8.40 16.06 14.59
CA THR A 84 -8.56 15.60 13.21
C THR A 84 -8.05 14.16 13.03
N HIS A 85 -6.96 13.77 13.70
CA HIS A 85 -6.45 12.39 13.68
C HIS A 85 -7.49 11.39 14.18
N GLU A 86 -8.23 11.74 15.25
CA GLU A 86 -9.27 10.89 15.81
C GLU A 86 -10.37 10.65 14.77
N PHE A 87 -10.81 11.69 14.05
CA PHE A 87 -11.76 11.53 12.95
C PHE A 87 -11.21 10.65 11.82
N TYR A 88 -9.94 10.82 11.45
CA TYR A 88 -9.29 10.00 10.42
C TYR A 88 -9.22 8.53 10.83
N TYR A 89 -8.75 8.24 12.04
CA TYR A 89 -8.68 6.90 12.57
C TYR A 89 -10.06 6.25 12.63
N GLN A 90 -11.08 6.96 13.11
CA GLN A 90 -12.44 6.43 13.20
C GLN A 90 -13.05 6.16 11.82
N THR A 91 -12.68 6.96 10.81
CA THR A 91 -13.07 6.73 9.42
C THR A 91 -12.36 5.51 8.83
N LEU A 92 -11.06 5.38 9.06
CA LEU A 92 -10.29 4.20 8.68
C LEU A 92 -10.89 2.94 9.34
N ARG A 93 -11.10 2.96 10.65
CA ARG A 93 -11.62 1.83 11.43
C ARG A 93 -12.94 1.32 10.87
N CYS A 94 -13.91 2.22 10.67
CA CYS A 94 -15.25 1.79 10.25
C CYS A 94 -15.25 1.19 8.84
N ASN A 95 -14.44 1.73 7.92
CA ASN A 95 -14.36 1.23 6.55
C ASN A 95 -13.55 -0.04 6.45
N VAL A 96 -12.39 -0.13 7.11
CA VAL A 96 -11.57 -1.35 7.12
C VAL A 96 -12.33 -2.52 7.75
N ASN A 97 -13.11 -2.31 8.82
CA ASN A 97 -13.94 -3.37 9.41
C ASN A 97 -15.04 -3.84 8.45
N LEU A 98 -15.70 -2.91 7.75
CA LEU A 98 -16.84 -3.19 6.86
C LEU A 98 -16.44 -3.80 5.51
N LEU A 99 -15.27 -3.44 4.98
CA LEU A 99 -14.84 -3.76 3.63
C LEU A 99 -13.80 -4.89 3.62
N LYS A 100 -13.60 -5.51 2.45
CA LYS A 100 -12.56 -6.52 2.21
C LYS A 100 -11.46 -5.93 1.32
N MET A 101 -10.22 -6.34 1.58
CA MET A 101 -9.08 -6.05 0.71
C MET A 101 -9.24 -6.81 -0.62
N ILE A 102 -8.82 -6.20 -1.73
CA ILE A 102 -8.89 -6.78 -3.09
C ILE A 102 -7.50 -7.23 -3.55
N GLN A 103 -6.48 -6.38 -3.41
CA GLN A 103 -5.09 -6.76 -3.67
C GLN A 103 -4.13 -6.27 -2.59
N LEU A 104 -3.03 -6.97 -2.44
CA LEU A 104 -1.83 -6.53 -1.73
C LEU A 104 -0.61 -6.68 -2.64
N GLY A 105 0.19 -5.63 -2.75
CA GLY A 105 1.49 -5.67 -3.36
C GLY A 105 2.58 -5.78 -2.30
N ILE A 106 3.53 -6.69 -2.50
CA ILE A 106 4.76 -6.77 -1.70
C ILE A 106 5.94 -6.75 -2.65
N THR A 107 6.85 -5.81 -2.47
CA THR A 107 8.14 -5.75 -3.18
C THR A 107 9.30 -5.88 -2.21
N LEU A 108 10.24 -6.77 -2.49
CA LEU A 108 11.46 -6.96 -1.69
C LEU A 108 12.64 -6.19 -2.30
N LEU A 109 13.35 -5.44 -1.45
CA LEU A 109 14.56 -4.69 -1.78
C LEU A 109 15.65 -4.90 -0.72
N ASN A 110 16.91 -4.70 -1.10
CA ASN A 110 18.03 -4.69 -0.16
C ASN A 110 18.36 -3.27 0.32
N GLU A 111 19.37 -3.12 1.18
CA GLU A 111 19.82 -1.82 1.74
C GLU A 111 20.23 -0.77 0.70
N LYS A 112 20.51 -1.18 -0.53
CA LYS A 112 20.87 -0.28 -1.65
C LYS A 112 19.66 0.08 -2.53
N GLY A 113 18.50 -0.52 -2.26
CA GLY A 113 17.32 -0.42 -3.11
C GLY A 113 17.40 -1.28 -4.37
N GLU A 114 18.25 -2.30 -4.38
CA GLU A 114 18.33 -3.29 -5.45
C GLU A 114 17.29 -4.39 -5.19
N VAL A 115 16.81 -4.99 -6.28
CA VAL A 115 15.76 -6.02 -6.27
C VAL A 115 16.31 -7.37 -6.74
N PRO A 116 15.71 -8.51 -6.36
CA PRO A 116 16.10 -9.82 -6.88
C PRO A 116 15.97 -9.90 -8.42
N GLU A 117 16.90 -10.61 -9.09
CA GLU A 117 17.06 -10.61 -10.56
C GLU A 117 15.88 -11.22 -11.36
N ASN A 118 14.98 -11.98 -10.72
CA ASN A 118 13.90 -12.71 -11.42
C ASN A 118 12.49 -12.28 -10.98
N CYS A 119 12.24 -12.19 -9.69
CA CYS A 119 10.97 -11.74 -9.13
C CYS A 119 11.26 -10.92 -7.89
N CYS A 120 10.78 -9.69 -7.90
CA CYS A 120 10.91 -8.80 -6.76
C CYS A 120 9.57 -8.45 -6.14
N THR A 121 8.47 -8.64 -6.87
CA THR A 121 7.16 -8.14 -6.51
C THR A 121 6.11 -9.23 -6.61
N TRP A 122 5.33 -9.38 -5.55
CA TRP A 122 4.18 -10.28 -5.47
C TRP A 122 2.91 -9.45 -5.39
N GLN A 123 1.95 -9.78 -6.25
CA GLN A 123 0.63 -9.19 -6.28
C GLN A 123 -0.37 -10.25 -5.83
N PHE A 124 -0.73 -10.22 -4.54
CA PHE A 124 -1.73 -11.11 -3.97
C PHE A 124 -3.12 -10.64 -4.36
N ASN A 125 -3.89 -11.52 -4.98
CA ASN A 125 -5.25 -11.24 -5.46
C ASN A 125 -6.25 -11.97 -4.56
N PHE A 126 -6.98 -11.25 -3.71
CA PHE A 126 -7.86 -11.85 -2.71
C PHE A 126 -9.25 -12.16 -3.25
N ARG A 127 -9.91 -13.16 -2.66
CA ARG A 127 -11.30 -13.48 -3.03
C ARG A 127 -12.21 -12.29 -2.75
N PHE A 128 -12.89 -11.82 -3.79
CA PHE A 128 -13.82 -10.69 -3.71
C PHE A 128 -15.01 -10.91 -4.65
N CYS A 129 -16.23 -10.75 -4.14
CA CYS A 129 -17.46 -11.07 -4.86
C CYS A 129 -18.42 -9.89 -4.87
N LEU A 130 -18.69 -9.32 -6.05
CA LEU A 130 -19.56 -8.14 -6.20
C LEU A 130 -21.03 -8.39 -5.84
N THR A 131 -21.46 -9.64 -5.66
CA THR A 131 -22.82 -9.95 -5.18
C THR A 131 -22.92 -10.08 -3.67
N GLU A 132 -21.80 -10.34 -2.99
CA GLU A 132 -21.75 -10.60 -1.54
C GLU A 132 -21.13 -9.43 -0.77
N ASP A 133 -20.11 -8.79 -1.34
CA ASP A 133 -19.24 -7.85 -0.64
C ASP A 133 -19.69 -6.39 -0.83
N VAL A 134 -19.47 -5.58 0.20
CA VAL A 134 -19.77 -4.15 0.19
C VAL A 134 -18.67 -3.40 -0.55
N TYR A 135 -19.04 -2.41 -1.37
CA TYR A 135 -18.08 -1.58 -2.11
C TYR A 135 -18.61 -0.20 -2.47
N ALA A 136 -17.69 0.73 -2.77
CA ALA A 136 -18.00 1.98 -3.45
C ALA A 136 -17.98 1.78 -4.97
N GLN A 137 -19.04 2.21 -5.67
CA GLN A 137 -19.20 1.99 -7.10
C GLN A 137 -18.07 2.58 -7.94
N ASP A 138 -17.66 3.82 -7.64
CA ASP A 138 -16.56 4.49 -8.33
C ASP A 138 -15.24 3.73 -8.17
N SER A 139 -15.03 3.11 -7.01
CA SER A 139 -13.82 2.34 -6.75
C SER A 139 -13.76 1.06 -7.58
N ILE A 140 -14.88 0.33 -7.70
CA ILE A 140 -14.97 -0.85 -8.56
C ILE A 140 -14.78 -0.48 -10.03
N GLN A 141 -15.35 0.64 -10.47
CA GLN A 141 -15.15 1.11 -11.84
C GLN A 141 -13.68 1.39 -12.11
N LEU A 142 -12.99 2.12 -11.24
CA LEU A 142 -11.56 2.38 -11.45
C LEU A 142 -10.75 1.08 -11.52
N LEU A 143 -10.97 0.16 -10.58
CA LEU A 143 -10.26 -1.12 -10.54
C LEU A 143 -10.50 -1.96 -11.81
N ARG A 144 -11.72 -1.96 -12.36
CA ARG A 144 -12.01 -2.58 -13.66
C ARG A 144 -11.23 -1.93 -14.81
N HIS A 145 -11.12 -0.60 -14.82
CA HIS A 145 -10.28 0.10 -15.82
C HIS A 145 -8.79 -0.22 -15.61
N GLY A 146 -8.38 -0.47 -14.36
CA GLY A 146 -7.08 -0.99 -13.95
C GLY A 146 -6.85 -2.47 -14.31
N GLY A 147 -7.80 -3.14 -14.96
CA GLY A 147 -7.65 -4.52 -15.44
C GLY A 147 -8.11 -5.60 -14.46
N ILE A 148 -8.75 -5.25 -13.33
CA ILE A 148 -9.28 -6.23 -12.37
C ILE A 148 -10.51 -6.95 -12.96
N ASP A 149 -10.42 -8.28 -13.06
CA ASP A 149 -11.53 -9.17 -13.38
C ASP A 149 -12.16 -9.72 -12.10
N PHE A 150 -13.26 -9.10 -11.65
CA PHE A 150 -13.92 -9.48 -10.40
C PHE A 150 -14.56 -10.88 -10.42
N ASP A 151 -14.95 -11.39 -11.60
CA ASP A 151 -15.50 -12.75 -11.68
C ASP A 151 -14.39 -13.78 -11.43
N TYR A 152 -13.18 -13.51 -11.94
CA TYR A 152 -12.01 -14.31 -11.68
C TYR A 152 -11.57 -14.23 -10.21
N PHE A 153 -11.55 -13.03 -9.61
CA PHE A 153 -11.25 -12.85 -8.18
C PHE A 153 -12.23 -13.63 -7.29
N ALA A 154 -13.52 -13.63 -7.60
CA ALA A 154 -14.53 -14.36 -6.83
C ALA A 154 -14.29 -15.89 -6.85
N GLN A 155 -13.75 -16.41 -7.95
CA GLN A 155 -13.57 -17.85 -8.18
C GLN A 155 -12.20 -18.38 -7.75
N TYR A 156 -11.13 -17.61 -7.96
CA TYR A 156 -9.74 -18.06 -7.81
C TYR A 156 -8.90 -17.22 -6.85
N GLY A 157 -9.50 -16.15 -6.28
CA GLY A 157 -8.84 -15.28 -5.34
C GLY A 157 -8.43 -16.00 -4.06
N VAL A 158 -7.36 -15.52 -3.46
CA VAL A 158 -6.78 -16.02 -2.22
C VAL A 158 -7.76 -15.86 -1.06
N GLU A 159 -7.94 -16.91 -0.28
CA GLU A 159 -8.66 -16.82 0.99
C GLU A 159 -7.81 -16.08 2.02
N VAL A 160 -8.35 -15.00 2.57
CA VAL A 160 -7.63 -14.08 3.46
C VAL A 160 -7.08 -14.79 4.70
N THR A 161 -7.80 -15.80 5.21
CA THR A 161 -7.35 -16.60 6.36
C THR A 161 -6.12 -17.45 6.03
N HIS A 162 -6.08 -18.07 4.84
CA HIS A 162 -4.92 -18.86 4.40
C HIS A 162 -3.70 -17.95 4.19
N PHE A 163 -3.89 -16.79 3.57
CA PHE A 163 -2.84 -15.77 3.47
C PHE A 163 -2.32 -15.33 4.85
N ALA A 164 -3.20 -15.10 5.82
CA ALA A 164 -2.81 -14.68 7.17
C ALA A 164 -1.89 -15.71 7.85
N GLU A 165 -2.21 -17.00 7.76
CA GLU A 165 -1.40 -18.09 8.32
C GLU A 165 0.03 -18.10 7.75
N LEU A 166 0.16 -17.92 6.44
CA LEU A 166 1.45 -17.87 5.77
C LEU A 166 2.21 -16.57 6.08
N LEU A 167 1.53 -15.43 6.12
CA LEU A 167 2.15 -14.14 6.47
C LEU A 167 2.72 -14.16 7.89
N ILE A 168 1.96 -14.67 8.86
CA ILE A 168 2.39 -14.74 10.27
C ILE A 168 3.66 -15.59 10.43
N SER A 169 3.76 -16.69 9.69
CA SER A 169 4.91 -17.62 9.75
C SER A 169 6.03 -17.29 8.76
N SER A 170 5.87 -16.24 7.95
CA SER A 170 6.85 -15.87 6.91
C SER A 170 8.11 -15.17 7.43
N GLY A 171 8.02 -14.52 8.59
CA GLY A 171 9.05 -13.62 9.11
C GLY A 171 8.95 -12.18 8.58
N LEU A 172 7.92 -11.82 7.80
CA LEU A 172 7.65 -10.44 7.36
C LEU A 172 7.06 -9.56 8.47
N VAL A 173 6.28 -10.16 9.39
CA VAL A 173 5.67 -9.49 10.54
C VAL A 173 6.34 -9.97 11.82
N LEU A 174 6.19 -9.20 12.91
CA LEU A 174 6.79 -9.49 14.22
C LEU A 174 8.33 -9.63 14.17
N ASN A 175 8.97 -9.03 13.17
CA ASN A 175 10.40 -9.16 12.91
C ASN A 175 11.06 -7.78 12.80
N SER A 176 11.99 -7.49 13.72
CA SER A 176 12.73 -6.21 13.76
C SER A 176 13.76 -6.04 12.65
N ASP A 177 14.12 -7.12 11.95
CA ASP A 177 15.06 -7.05 10.83
C ASP A 177 14.40 -6.52 9.56
N ILE A 178 13.06 -6.58 9.49
CA ILE A 178 12.26 -6.13 8.35
C ILE A 178 11.95 -4.64 8.45
N ARG A 179 12.08 -3.94 7.31
CA ARG A 179 11.78 -2.51 7.17
C ARG A 179 10.68 -2.33 6.16
N TRP A 180 9.48 -2.01 6.64
CA TRP A 180 8.33 -1.77 5.77
C TRP A 180 8.35 -0.36 5.19
N LEU A 181 8.05 -0.24 3.90
CA LEU A 181 7.97 1.01 3.15
C LEU A 181 6.58 1.12 2.55
N ALA A 182 5.92 2.26 2.77
CA ALA A 182 4.57 2.47 2.28
C ALA A 182 4.34 3.95 1.96
N PHE A 183 3.25 4.28 1.27
CA PHE A 183 2.91 5.66 0.93
C PHE A 183 1.49 5.97 1.40
N HIS A 184 1.35 6.88 2.37
CA HIS A 184 0.05 7.29 2.91
C HIS A 184 -0.73 6.09 3.51
N ALA A 185 -0.06 5.37 4.41
CA ALA A 185 -0.25 3.93 4.57
C ALA A 185 -1.30 3.50 5.61
N GLY A 186 -2.10 4.44 6.12
CA GLY A 186 -3.02 4.17 7.23
C GLY A 186 -3.98 3.01 6.91
N TYR A 187 -4.65 3.06 5.76
CA TYR A 187 -5.57 2.00 5.34
C TYR A 187 -4.84 0.68 5.05
N ASP A 188 -3.67 0.73 4.40
CA ASP A 188 -2.89 -0.47 4.05
C ASP A 188 -2.54 -1.28 5.30
N PHE A 189 -1.98 -0.62 6.32
CA PHE A 189 -1.68 -1.26 7.60
C PHE A 189 -2.93 -1.58 8.41
N GLY A 190 -4.00 -0.80 8.27
CA GLY A 190 -5.31 -1.15 8.82
C GLY A 190 -5.79 -2.51 8.32
N TYR A 191 -5.78 -2.73 7.01
CA TYR A 191 -6.17 -4.02 6.45
C TYR A 191 -5.21 -5.14 6.86
N LEU A 192 -3.89 -4.96 6.74
CA LEU A 192 -2.93 -5.99 7.16
C LEU A 192 -3.08 -6.35 8.64
N MET A 193 -3.33 -5.38 9.52
CA MET A 193 -3.56 -5.65 10.93
C MET A 193 -4.86 -6.43 11.15
N LYS A 194 -5.96 -6.07 10.46
CA LYS A 194 -7.22 -6.83 10.49
C LYS A 194 -7.00 -8.29 10.07
N VAL A 195 -6.23 -8.49 8.99
CA VAL A 195 -5.89 -9.83 8.46
C VAL A 195 -5.08 -10.63 9.49
N VAL A 196 -3.99 -10.08 9.99
CA VAL A 196 -3.08 -10.79 10.92
C VAL A 196 -3.75 -11.07 12.27
N CYS A 197 -4.55 -10.13 12.78
CA CYS A 197 -5.20 -10.30 14.08
C CYS A 197 -6.51 -11.10 14.01
N GLY A 198 -7.07 -11.33 12.82
CA GLY A 198 -8.33 -12.05 12.63
C GLY A 198 -9.54 -11.42 13.36
N LYS A 199 -9.48 -10.12 13.63
CA LYS A 199 -10.50 -9.38 14.39
C LYS A 199 -10.65 -7.95 13.87
N GLU A 200 -11.74 -7.32 14.26
CA GLU A 200 -11.96 -5.90 14.01
C GLU A 200 -10.87 -5.02 14.61
N LEU A 201 -10.59 -3.89 13.95
CA LEU A 201 -9.65 -2.89 14.43
C LEU A 201 -10.07 -2.31 15.79
N PRO A 202 -9.12 -1.99 16.69
CA PRO A 202 -9.40 -1.46 18.03
C PRO A 202 -10.30 -0.22 18.03
N GLU A 203 -11.03 0.05 19.11
CA GLU A 203 -11.88 1.24 19.16
C GLU A 203 -11.06 2.53 19.27
N LYS A 204 -9.96 2.48 20.04
CA LYS A 204 -9.06 3.61 20.29
C LYS A 204 -7.84 3.56 19.39
N GLU A 205 -7.42 4.73 18.94
CA GLU A 205 -6.24 4.91 18.09
C GLU A 205 -4.96 4.44 18.78
N ASP A 206 -4.77 4.78 20.07
CA ASP A 206 -3.60 4.35 20.84
C ASP A 206 -3.45 2.82 20.90
N ASP A 207 -4.58 2.10 21.04
CA ASP A 207 -4.58 0.63 21.08
C ASP A 207 -4.22 0.06 19.69
N PHE A 208 -4.66 0.71 18.61
CA PHE A 208 -4.26 0.37 17.25
C PHE A 208 -2.76 0.58 17.04
N LEU A 209 -2.22 1.73 17.46
CA LEU A 209 -0.81 2.06 17.27
C LEU A 209 0.08 1.09 18.07
N GLN A 210 -0.30 0.72 19.29
CA GLN A 210 0.42 -0.30 20.08
C GLN A 210 0.52 -1.66 19.36
N ILE A 211 -0.59 -2.14 18.78
CA ILE A 211 -0.58 -3.41 18.03
C ILE A 211 0.22 -3.24 16.74
N PHE A 212 0.03 -2.13 16.03
CA PHE A 212 0.77 -1.80 14.81
C PHE A 212 2.29 -1.83 15.04
N HIS A 213 2.82 -1.14 16.04
CA HIS A 213 4.26 -1.14 16.37
C HIS A 213 4.77 -2.52 16.78
N SER A 214 3.91 -3.35 17.38
CA SER A 214 4.28 -4.73 17.74
C SER A 214 4.41 -5.61 16.49
N LEU A 215 3.47 -5.48 15.54
CA LEU A 215 3.45 -6.25 14.30
C LEU A 215 4.49 -5.78 13.29
N PHE A 216 4.76 -4.48 13.23
CA PHE A 216 5.61 -3.83 12.25
C PHE A 216 6.64 -2.91 12.94
N PRO A 217 7.72 -3.47 13.53
CA PRO A 217 8.66 -2.70 14.36
C PRO A 217 9.43 -1.60 13.62
N CYS A 218 9.56 -1.72 12.29
CA CYS A 218 10.16 -0.70 11.46
C CYS A 218 9.32 -0.38 10.23
N VAL A 219 8.82 0.85 10.15
CA VAL A 219 7.94 1.35 9.08
C VAL A 219 8.35 2.77 8.70
N TYR A 220 8.42 3.05 7.40
CA TYR A 220 8.56 4.40 6.87
C TYR A 220 7.40 4.72 5.93
N ASP A 221 6.51 5.62 6.36
CA ASP A 221 5.51 6.22 5.49
C ASP A 221 6.14 7.37 4.69
N ILE A 222 6.35 7.14 3.40
CA ILE A 222 6.96 8.10 2.49
C ILE A 222 6.18 9.41 2.49
N LYS A 223 4.85 9.39 2.56
CA LYS A 223 4.02 10.60 2.57
C LYS A 223 4.33 11.47 3.78
N TYR A 224 4.59 10.86 4.94
CA TYR A 224 5.05 11.57 6.12
C TYR A 224 6.46 12.14 5.91
N LEU A 225 7.40 11.36 5.37
CA LEU A 225 8.77 11.80 5.11
C LEU A 225 8.85 13.04 4.20
N LEU A 226 7.97 13.13 3.20
CA LEU A 226 7.95 14.26 2.25
C LEU A 226 7.83 15.63 2.94
N ARG A 227 7.26 15.70 4.14
CA ARG A 227 7.07 16.95 4.89
C ARG A 227 8.38 17.62 5.30
N ALA A 228 9.44 16.84 5.45
CA ALA A 228 10.78 17.33 5.73
C ALA A 228 11.55 17.73 4.45
N THR A 229 10.88 17.75 3.30
CA THR A 229 11.50 17.98 1.99
C THR A 229 10.72 19.01 1.18
N ASP A 230 11.33 19.54 0.12
CA ASP A 230 10.66 20.44 -0.82
C ASP A 230 9.55 19.74 -1.62
N LEU A 231 9.43 18.40 -1.54
CA LEU A 231 8.43 17.58 -2.21
C LEU A 231 7.13 17.40 -1.39
N SER A 232 6.99 18.10 -0.27
CA SER A 232 5.81 18.05 0.62
C SER A 232 4.46 18.31 -0.08
N HIS A 233 4.48 19.00 -1.23
CA HIS A 233 3.32 19.30 -2.05
C HIS A 233 2.89 18.16 -2.99
N SER A 234 3.65 17.06 -3.07
CA SER A 234 3.32 15.92 -3.93
C SER A 234 1.98 15.32 -3.52
N LEU A 235 1.00 15.34 -4.43
CA LEU A 235 -0.39 14.97 -4.11
C LEU A 235 -0.59 13.46 -3.98
N GLY A 236 0.14 12.65 -4.77
CA GLY A 236 0.05 11.19 -4.76
C GLY A 236 1.33 10.52 -5.26
N LEU A 237 1.33 9.18 -5.30
CA LEU A 237 2.50 8.37 -5.65
C LEU A 237 2.98 8.61 -7.09
N ASP A 238 2.07 8.75 -8.05
CA ASP A 238 2.42 9.05 -9.45
C ASP A 238 3.16 10.39 -9.56
N HIS A 239 2.59 11.45 -8.99
CA HIS A 239 3.23 12.78 -8.96
C HIS A 239 4.59 12.78 -8.25
N LEU A 240 4.74 11.99 -7.18
CA LEU A 240 6.03 11.82 -6.52
C LEU A 240 7.03 11.15 -7.47
N SER A 241 6.62 10.08 -8.17
CA SER A 241 7.49 9.37 -9.11
C SER A 241 7.95 10.25 -10.27
N GLU A 242 7.07 11.10 -10.80
CA GLU A 242 7.39 12.10 -11.83
C GLU A 242 8.44 13.10 -11.31
N SER A 243 8.23 13.62 -10.11
CA SER A 243 9.13 14.59 -9.46
C SER A 243 10.51 14.00 -9.20
N LEU A 244 10.56 12.74 -8.76
CA LEU A 244 11.80 11.99 -8.51
C LEU A 244 12.41 11.36 -9.77
N ARG A 245 11.72 11.46 -10.91
CA ARG A 245 12.07 10.83 -12.19
C ARG A 245 12.27 9.31 -12.07
N VAL A 246 11.42 8.67 -11.26
CA VAL A 246 11.35 7.22 -11.09
C VAL A 246 10.34 6.66 -12.09
N ARG A 247 10.73 5.63 -12.83
CA ARG A 247 9.88 4.99 -13.83
C ARG A 247 9.01 3.91 -13.17
N ARG A 248 7.72 3.92 -13.48
CA ARG A 248 6.76 2.85 -13.14
C ARG A 248 6.99 1.60 -13.99
N PHE A 249 6.85 0.43 -13.36
CA PHE A 249 6.80 -0.88 -14.00
C PHE A 249 5.51 -1.59 -13.58
N GLY A 250 4.72 -2.02 -14.56
CA GLY A 250 3.38 -2.55 -14.33
C GLY A 250 2.27 -1.51 -14.58
N MET A 251 1.03 -1.92 -14.32
CA MET A 251 -0.16 -1.08 -14.49
C MET A 251 -0.34 -0.16 -13.28
N ALA A 252 -0.68 1.11 -13.48
CA ALA A 252 -1.03 1.98 -12.33
C ALA A 252 -2.35 1.52 -11.70
N HIS A 253 -2.53 1.75 -10.40
CA HIS A 253 -3.70 1.32 -9.63
C HIS A 253 -3.83 -0.21 -9.59
N GLN A 254 -2.69 -0.87 -9.40
CA GLN A 254 -2.59 -2.27 -9.05
C GLN A 254 -1.49 -2.40 -8.01
N ALA A 255 -1.83 -3.05 -6.90
CA ALA A 255 -1.02 -3.03 -5.69
C ALA A 255 0.43 -3.48 -5.93
N GLY A 256 0.66 -4.47 -6.82
CA GLY A 256 2.00 -4.92 -7.16
C GLY A 256 2.87 -3.80 -7.75
N SER A 257 2.40 -3.18 -8.83
CA SER A 257 3.07 -2.06 -9.51
C SER A 257 3.28 -0.86 -8.59
N ASP A 258 2.28 -0.53 -7.78
CA ASP A 258 2.35 0.57 -6.82
C ASP A 258 3.33 0.27 -5.69
N SER A 259 3.36 -0.95 -5.15
CA SER A 259 4.37 -1.35 -4.16
C SER A 259 5.81 -1.26 -4.70
N LEU A 260 6.04 -1.60 -5.98
CA LEU A 260 7.35 -1.50 -6.61
C LEU A 260 7.76 -0.03 -6.78
N LEU A 261 6.83 0.82 -7.22
CA LEU A 261 7.06 2.25 -7.37
C LEU A 261 7.35 2.92 -6.03
N THR A 262 6.61 2.56 -4.98
CA THR A 262 6.82 3.01 -3.59
C THR A 262 8.25 2.73 -3.13
N GLY A 263 8.76 1.52 -3.34
CA GLY A 263 10.12 1.14 -2.93
C GLY A 263 11.19 1.95 -3.66
N HIS A 264 11.06 2.10 -4.98
CA HIS A 264 11.98 2.91 -5.76
C HIS A 264 11.93 4.40 -5.40
N CYS A 265 10.74 4.94 -5.15
CA CYS A 265 10.55 6.31 -4.67
C CYS A 265 11.23 6.51 -3.30
N TYR A 266 11.08 5.58 -2.35
CA TYR A 266 11.76 5.66 -1.06
C TYR A 266 13.28 5.76 -1.20
N PHE A 267 13.92 4.83 -1.92
CA PHE A 267 15.37 4.85 -2.06
C PHE A 267 15.88 6.05 -2.85
N LYS A 268 15.09 6.57 -3.80
CA LYS A 268 15.42 7.82 -4.52
C LYS A 268 15.32 9.02 -3.60
N LEU A 269 14.24 9.14 -2.83
CA LEU A 269 14.05 10.18 -1.81
C LEU A 269 15.16 10.16 -0.76
N LEU A 270 15.53 8.97 -0.28
CA LEU A 270 16.58 8.78 0.72
C LEU A 270 17.93 9.33 0.25
N ARG A 271 18.32 9.03 -1.00
CA ARG A 271 19.56 9.53 -1.61
C ARG A 271 19.53 11.04 -1.80
N ASP A 272 18.43 11.56 -2.33
CA ASP A 272 18.34 12.95 -2.77
C ASP A 272 18.10 13.92 -1.61
N CYS A 273 17.35 13.52 -0.58
CA CYS A 273 16.90 14.41 0.50
C CYS A 273 17.47 14.08 1.88
N PHE A 274 17.93 12.84 2.11
CA PHE A 274 18.34 12.37 3.44
C PHE A 274 19.77 11.81 3.50
N GLY A 275 20.59 12.10 2.48
CA GLY A 275 22.01 11.69 2.46
C GLY A 275 22.20 10.17 2.51
N SER A 276 21.24 9.39 1.99
CA SER A 276 21.21 7.93 2.04
C SER A 276 21.02 7.31 3.44
N ASN A 277 20.69 8.10 4.46
CA ASN A 277 20.46 7.62 5.83
C ASN A 277 18.97 7.66 6.17
N PRO A 278 18.37 6.55 6.65
CA PRO A 278 16.97 6.54 7.09
C PRO A 278 16.75 7.56 8.23
N PRO A 279 15.70 8.41 8.14
CA PRO A 279 15.37 9.34 9.20
C PRO A 279 14.74 8.59 10.39
N VAL A 280 15.58 8.02 11.27
CA VAL A 280 15.17 7.12 12.37
C VAL A 280 14.07 7.71 13.26
N ALA A 281 14.05 9.03 13.45
CA ALA A 281 13.03 9.72 14.23
C ALA A 281 11.61 9.63 13.62
N SER A 282 11.49 9.24 12.36
CA SER A 282 10.24 9.05 11.64
C SER A 282 9.81 7.57 11.55
N ASN A 283 10.55 6.65 12.19
CA ASN A 283 10.19 5.25 12.21
C ASN A 283 8.84 5.04 12.91
N GLY A 284 7.93 4.29 12.28
CA GLY A 284 6.62 3.96 12.83
C GLY A 284 5.58 5.08 12.73
N VAL A 285 5.92 6.23 12.14
CA VAL A 285 4.99 7.35 12.03
C VAL A 285 4.12 7.23 10.78
N LEU A 286 2.83 6.96 10.97
CA LEU A 286 1.84 6.92 9.88
C LEU A 286 1.27 8.31 9.59
N TYR A 287 1.16 8.67 8.31
CA TYR A 287 0.59 9.95 7.92
C TYR A 287 -0.90 10.04 8.31
N GLY A 288 -1.28 11.09 9.04
CA GLY A 288 -2.68 11.38 9.40
C GLY A 288 -3.15 10.77 10.74
N LEU A 289 -2.30 10.01 11.42
CA LEU A 289 -2.54 9.47 12.78
C LEU A 289 -1.69 10.19 13.83
N CYS A 290 -1.99 10.01 15.11
CA CYS A 290 -1.40 10.70 16.25
C CYS A 290 -0.18 9.96 16.82
N GLU A 291 0.90 9.93 16.06
CA GLU A 291 2.21 9.45 16.53
C GLU A 291 3.09 10.62 16.99
N ASP A 292 2.93 11.80 16.38
CA ASP A 292 3.50 13.06 16.85
C ASP A 292 2.63 14.28 16.49
N ALA A 293 2.96 15.45 17.05
CA ALA A 293 2.21 16.69 16.80
C ALA A 293 2.18 17.08 15.31
N SER A 294 3.19 16.65 14.55
CA SER A 294 3.25 16.88 13.12
C SER A 294 2.29 15.94 12.40
N SER A 295 2.31 14.63 12.65
CA SER A 295 1.43 13.63 12.02
C SER A 295 -0.04 13.89 12.34
N ALA A 296 -0.32 14.48 13.51
CA ALA A 296 -1.64 14.96 13.94
C ALA A 296 -2.06 16.31 13.32
N ALA A 297 -1.14 17.06 12.69
CA ALA A 297 -1.43 18.38 12.13
C ALA A 297 -2.26 18.28 10.84
N THR A 298 -3.23 19.19 10.71
CA THR A 298 -4.21 19.23 9.62
C THR A 298 -3.54 19.20 8.25
N PRO A 299 -3.96 18.32 7.31
CA PRO A 299 -3.71 18.59 5.90
C PRO A 299 -4.37 19.93 5.56
N SER A 300 -3.65 20.83 4.90
CA SER A 300 -4.20 22.08 4.39
C SER A 300 -5.54 21.82 3.70
N SER A 301 -6.59 22.46 4.18
CA SER A 301 -7.98 22.15 3.87
C SER A 301 -8.28 22.18 2.37
N THR A 302 -8.42 21.00 1.75
CA THR A 302 -9.30 20.79 0.59
C THR A 302 -9.83 19.35 0.46
N THR A 303 -9.65 18.47 1.44
CA THR A 303 -10.05 17.06 1.34
C THR A 303 -10.87 16.60 2.54
N ILE A 304 -12.15 16.97 2.55
CA ILE A 304 -13.19 16.07 3.07
C ILE A 304 -13.56 15.16 1.89
N PRO A 305 -13.31 13.84 1.91
CA PRO A 305 -13.68 12.97 0.81
C PRO A 305 -15.21 12.81 0.82
N GLY A 306 -15.86 13.59 -0.04
CA GLY A 306 -17.10 13.23 -0.72
C GLY A 306 -16.82 12.88 -2.18
N GLY A 307 -15.59 12.48 -2.50
CA GLY A 307 -15.15 12.07 -3.83
C GLY A 307 -13.99 11.10 -3.72
N SER A 308 -14.17 9.94 -4.36
CA SER A 308 -13.21 8.94 -4.84
C SER A 308 -11.89 8.80 -4.06
N ALA A 309 -11.84 7.82 -3.16
CA ALA A 309 -10.62 7.32 -2.53
C ALA A 309 -9.84 6.43 -3.49
N HIS A 310 -9.25 7.06 -4.49
CA HIS A 310 -8.24 6.53 -5.39
C HIS A 310 -7.28 7.66 -5.62
N ALA A 311 -5.98 7.42 -5.58
CA ALA A 311 -4.94 8.43 -5.75
C ALA A 311 -5.37 9.51 -6.76
N PHE A 312 -5.82 10.67 -6.28
CA PHE A 312 -6.63 11.57 -7.11
C PHE A 312 -5.70 12.42 -7.98
N ALA A 313 -5.42 11.95 -9.19
CA ALA A 313 -4.86 12.76 -10.26
C ALA A 313 -5.99 13.33 -11.16
N SER A 314 -6.23 14.63 -10.94
CA SER A 314 -6.41 15.70 -11.94
C SER A 314 -7.40 15.63 -13.12
N PHE A 315 -8.38 16.55 -13.02
CA PHE A 315 -9.02 17.43 -14.03
C PHE A 315 -9.98 16.89 -15.10
N THR A 316 -11.27 17.22 -14.95
CA THR A 316 -12.09 17.99 -15.93
C THR A 316 -13.11 18.89 -15.22
N ALA A 317 -13.45 20.03 -15.84
CA ALA A 317 -14.05 21.22 -15.24
C ALA A 317 -15.59 21.22 -15.07
N SER A 318 -16.11 21.90 -14.03
CA SER A 318 -17.36 22.69 -14.07
C SER A 318 -17.50 23.62 -12.85
N LYS A 319 -18.27 24.71 -13.03
CA LYS A 319 -18.27 25.97 -12.27
C LYS A 319 -19.20 25.99 -11.03
N ASN A 320 -18.86 26.95 -10.15
CA ASN A 320 -19.70 27.67 -9.16
C ASN A 320 -20.21 26.89 -7.94
N THR A 321 -19.80 27.32 -6.73
CA THR A 321 -20.57 28.24 -5.87
C THR A 321 -19.71 28.69 -4.67
N THR A 322 -19.58 30.00 -4.51
CA THR A 322 -19.01 30.74 -3.36
C THR A 322 -19.81 30.55 -2.06
N PHE A 323 -19.15 30.58 -0.87
CA PHE A 323 -19.54 31.35 0.36
C PHE A 323 -18.58 31.10 1.56
N PRO A 324 -18.61 31.92 2.64
CA PRO A 324 -17.55 32.89 2.96
C PRO A 324 -16.63 32.50 4.14
N SER A 325 -15.48 33.15 4.19
CA SER A 325 -14.46 33.09 5.23
C SER A 325 -14.65 34.18 6.29
N THR A 326 -14.72 33.81 7.58
CA THR A 326 -14.10 34.50 8.73
C THR A 326 -14.47 33.82 10.05
N PRO A 327 -13.52 33.67 10.99
CA PRO A 327 -13.83 33.57 12.42
C PRO A 327 -13.67 34.92 13.12
N LEU A 328 -14.59 35.16 14.03
CA LEU A 328 -14.65 36.25 15.01
C LEU A 328 -13.36 36.33 15.83
N ASN A 329 -12.72 37.50 15.85
CA ASN A 329 -11.79 37.88 16.91
C ASN A 329 -12.52 38.76 17.93
N HIS A 330 -12.75 38.22 19.12
CA HIS A 330 -13.01 39.02 20.31
C HIS A 330 -11.69 39.68 20.74
N SER A 331 -11.63 41.01 20.70
CA SER A 331 -10.66 41.78 21.47
C SER A 331 -11.41 42.73 22.39
N VAL A 332 -11.32 42.43 23.68
CA VAL A 332 -11.63 43.33 24.79
C VAL A 332 -10.61 44.47 24.80
N LYS A 333 -11.06 45.73 24.76
CA LYS A 333 -10.39 46.88 25.41
C LYS A 333 -11.44 47.94 25.77
N GLY A 334 -11.41 48.39 27.03
CA GLY A 334 -12.27 49.44 27.58
C GLY A 334 -11.68 50.86 27.51
N HIS A 335 -12.34 51.76 28.26
CA HIS A 335 -12.17 53.23 28.41
C HIS A 335 -12.72 54.04 27.23
N ASN A 336 -13.60 55.04 27.38
CA ASN A 336 -14.09 55.82 28.53
C ASN A 336 -15.61 56.01 28.44
#